data_AF-A0A2G9PX31-F1
#
_entry.id   AF-A0A2G9PX31-F1
#
_cell.length_a   1.000
_cell.length_b   1.000
_cell.length_c   1.000
_cell.angle_alpha   90.00
_cell.angle_beta   90.00
_cell.angle_gamma   90.00
#
_symmetry.space_group_name_H-M   'P 1'
#
loop_
_entity.id
_entity.type
_entity.pdbx_description
1 polymer ?
#
loop_
_entity_poly.entity_id
_entity_poly.type
_entity_poly.pdbx_seq_one_letter_code
_entity_poly.pdbx_strand_id
1 'polypeptide(L)'
;MKQSEKFFVIFSLLIIFSSLSVSAVPIITINSPQATSYDSTKIILNISSNEPADFFFKNLRTGERRYILQNATNLESFIYVNQGVHEFKIWANNSNGESNASVVFSTSQHNPIDITDCGFLSSSDTRYVLNNDIKTSPGNGVCIYASSIRNSTIDLNGHTISAGTDAGVNHAMDLYGSNIELFNGTINGSHLGSPLTFLLVTELSKGKIYNLRFNGFLGMWIFNMDDVILNNITMNTSVGVWNLGTKNTHFVNSSFSWDGVEGTGSTGCFSSAFCDWSGYSEIFLQNITITGFPNQDFYLRGALSDFYLRNTNIDLSKVSYPDWVADMRIFTQHLILINVTDQLNKTGSGVIEVEDNGLFPHSSEDFGDDFSTLVNPTDNLLIATDENGTASTWLTEKLTYAKSSSPAVVYDYDFSDYELIARSWDANASITLNLTGHHSTIPVSFTLNVPTVLPGCTISEMLDLNNDGNNDILDALIVLKYITGKQVDLENSKNCTAVGF
;
A
#
# COMPACT_ATOMS: atom_id res chain seq x y z
N MET A 1 61.76 -15.48 79.97
CA MET A 1 61.99 -16.37 78.80
C MET A 1 60.60 -16.76 78.30
N LYS A 2 60.03 -16.27 77.20
CA LYS A 2 60.49 -16.07 75.79
C LYS A 2 60.73 -17.38 75.01
N GLN A 3 59.66 -17.91 74.43
CA GLN A 3 59.49 -18.48 73.07
C GLN A 3 57.98 -18.75 72.95
N SER A 4 57.16 -18.05 72.16
CA SER A 4 57.12 -17.84 70.70
C SER A 4 56.65 -19.06 69.89
N GLU A 5 55.70 -18.78 68.99
CA GLU A 5 55.27 -19.55 67.81
C GLU A 5 54.11 -20.55 68.00
N LYS A 6 53.13 -20.68 67.09
CA LYS A 6 52.77 -19.96 65.85
C LYS A 6 51.24 -20.07 65.68
N PHE A 7 50.51 -18.96 65.57
CA PHE A 7 49.11 -19.03 65.10
C PHE A 7 49.13 -19.19 63.59
N PHE A 8 48.79 -20.39 63.10
CA PHE A 8 48.63 -20.65 61.68
C PHE A 8 47.32 -20.02 61.20
N VAL A 9 47.37 -18.73 60.86
CA VAL A 9 46.34 -18.14 60.00
C VAL A 9 46.52 -18.78 58.64
N ILE A 10 45.68 -19.77 58.33
CA ILE A 10 45.50 -20.22 56.96
C ILE A 10 44.90 -19.04 56.22
N PHE A 11 45.78 -18.29 55.54
CA PHE A 11 45.38 -17.33 54.53
C PHE A 11 44.82 -18.17 53.38
N SER A 12 43.53 -18.48 53.47
CA SER A 12 42.77 -19.01 52.35
C SER A 12 42.72 -17.92 51.30
N LEU A 13 43.80 -17.85 50.52
CA LEU A 13 43.86 -17.16 49.25
C LEU A 13 42.97 -17.95 48.30
N LEU A 14 41.66 -17.85 48.55
CA LEU A 14 40.62 -18.24 47.62
C LEU A 14 40.76 -17.24 46.47
N ILE A 15 41.67 -17.54 45.56
CA ILE A 15 41.70 -16.93 44.24
C ILE A 15 40.43 -17.41 43.59
N ILE A 16 39.36 -16.66 43.83
CA ILE A 16 38.16 -16.69 43.02
C ILE A 16 38.62 -16.14 41.67
N PHE A 17 39.18 -17.02 40.83
CA PHE A 17 39.13 -16.90 39.38
C PHE A 17 37.67 -17.10 38.93
N SER A 18 36.75 -16.32 39.51
CA SER A 18 35.70 -15.73 38.72
C SER A 18 36.45 -14.89 37.70
N SER A 19 36.61 -15.46 36.51
CA SER A 19 36.60 -14.64 35.32
C SER A 19 35.41 -13.71 35.47
N LEU A 20 35.68 -12.46 35.84
CA LEU A 20 34.83 -11.35 35.48
C LEU A 20 34.90 -11.28 33.97
N SER A 21 34.17 -12.19 33.32
CA SER A 21 33.65 -11.98 31.98
C SER A 21 32.72 -10.79 32.09
N VAL A 22 33.31 -9.61 32.09
CA VAL A 22 32.66 -8.38 31.67
C VAL A 22 32.28 -8.66 30.22
N SER A 23 31.12 -9.30 30.02
CA SER A 23 30.55 -9.53 28.70
C SER A 23 30.41 -8.13 28.10
N ALA A 24 31.06 -7.94 26.96
CA ALA A 24 31.24 -6.61 26.43
C ALA A 24 30.00 -6.20 25.66
N VAL A 25 29.96 -4.93 25.25
CA VAL A 25 29.17 -4.58 24.06
C VAL A 25 29.82 -5.31 22.88
N PRO A 26 29.06 -5.99 22.00
CA PRO A 26 29.64 -6.89 21.02
C PRO A 26 30.54 -6.12 20.05
N ILE A 27 31.77 -6.58 19.86
CA ILE A 27 32.73 -6.02 18.92
C ILE A 27 32.53 -6.74 17.59
N ILE A 28 31.91 -6.04 16.64
CA ILE A 28 31.67 -6.57 15.30
C ILE A 28 32.69 -6.05 14.28
N THR A 29 33.11 -6.96 13.40
CA THR A 29 34.07 -6.70 12.32
C THR A 29 33.46 -7.16 11.00
N ILE A 30 33.56 -6.31 9.97
CA ILE A 30 33.23 -6.68 8.59
C ILE A 30 34.54 -7.12 7.92
N ASN A 31 34.65 -8.42 7.63
CA ASN A 31 35.83 -9.10 7.09
C ASN A 31 35.90 -9.08 5.55
N SER A 32 34.96 -8.41 4.87
CA SER A 32 35.09 -8.12 3.45
C SER A 32 36.19 -7.05 3.21
N PRO A 33 36.88 -7.04 2.06
CA PRO A 33 37.86 -6.02 1.74
C PRO A 33 37.28 -4.60 1.84
N GLN A 34 37.72 -3.83 2.83
CA GLN A 34 37.29 -2.45 3.05
C GLN A 34 37.91 -1.51 2.00
N ALA A 35 37.17 -0.48 1.57
CA ALA A 35 37.63 0.54 0.62
C ALA A 35 38.13 0.00 -0.74
N THR A 36 37.49 -1.07 -1.24
CA THR A 36 37.80 -1.67 -2.54
C THR A 36 36.75 -1.33 -3.61
N SER A 37 37.17 -1.43 -4.88
CA SER A 37 36.28 -1.42 -6.04
C SER A 37 35.97 -2.86 -6.45
N TYR A 38 34.71 -3.15 -6.76
CA TYR A 38 34.23 -4.47 -7.18
C TYR A 38 33.67 -4.42 -8.61
N ASP A 39 34.04 -5.41 -9.41
CA ASP A 39 33.51 -5.62 -10.77
C ASP A 39 32.27 -6.53 -10.78
N SER A 40 31.50 -6.51 -9.68
CA SER A 40 30.29 -7.30 -9.45
C SER A 40 29.24 -6.43 -8.76
N THR A 41 27.98 -6.56 -9.14
CA THR A 41 26.83 -5.95 -8.44
C THR A 41 26.45 -6.71 -7.15
N LYS A 42 26.91 -7.95 -7.00
CA LYS A 42 26.76 -8.80 -5.80
C LYS A 42 28.05 -8.81 -4.98
N ILE A 43 27.97 -8.33 -3.74
CA ILE A 43 29.09 -8.19 -2.79
C ILE A 43 28.88 -9.14 -1.62
N ILE A 44 29.91 -9.92 -1.25
CA ILE A 44 29.85 -10.83 -0.09
C ILE A 44 30.15 -10.06 1.20
N LEU A 45 29.25 -10.14 2.16
CA LEU A 45 29.43 -9.68 3.53
C LEU A 45 29.79 -10.86 4.43
N ASN A 46 31.02 -10.84 4.96
CA ASN A 46 31.43 -11.72 6.04
C ASN A 46 31.55 -10.90 7.31
N ILE A 47 30.65 -11.08 8.27
CA ILE A 47 30.57 -10.27 9.48
C ILE A 47 30.77 -11.19 10.68
N SER A 48 31.67 -10.82 11.59
CA SER A 48 31.98 -11.61 12.80
C SER A 48 31.87 -10.76 14.07
N SER A 49 31.30 -11.34 15.12
CA SER A 49 31.24 -10.78 16.49
C SER A 49 32.16 -11.56 17.42
N ASN A 50 32.78 -10.89 18.39
CA ASN A 50 33.60 -11.50 19.45
C ASN A 50 32.78 -12.37 20.43
N GLU A 51 31.48 -12.13 20.54
CA GLU A 51 30.53 -12.87 21.38
C GLU A 51 29.16 -12.99 20.69
N PRO A 52 28.30 -13.95 21.06
CA PRO A 52 26.98 -14.09 20.44
C PRO A 52 26.16 -12.80 20.56
N ALA A 53 25.62 -12.37 19.43
CA ALA A 53 24.85 -11.13 19.32
C ALA A 53 23.70 -11.31 18.33
N ASP A 54 22.68 -10.47 18.48
CA ASP A 54 21.63 -10.32 17.47
C ASP A 54 22.11 -9.29 16.45
N PHE A 55 22.19 -9.67 15.17
CA PHE A 55 22.52 -8.78 14.06
C PHE A 55 21.25 -8.14 13.51
N PHE A 56 21.25 -6.83 13.28
CA PHE A 56 20.09 -6.09 12.81
C PHE A 56 20.44 -4.83 11.99
N PHE A 57 19.45 -4.32 11.26
CA PHE A 57 19.46 -2.93 10.80
C PHE A 57 18.69 -2.05 11.77
N LYS A 58 19.25 -0.85 12.01
CA LYS A 58 18.60 0.20 12.78
C LYS A 58 18.14 1.31 11.84
N ASN A 59 16.84 1.55 11.78
CA ASN A 59 16.32 2.76 11.14
C ASN A 59 16.75 3.96 12.00
N LEU A 60 17.63 4.82 11.47
CA LEU A 60 18.20 5.93 12.23
C LEU A 60 17.18 7.05 12.52
N ARG A 61 16.03 7.07 11.84
CA ARG A 61 14.96 8.06 12.04
C ARG A 61 13.96 7.60 13.10
N THR A 62 13.54 6.33 13.05
CA THR A 62 12.51 5.78 13.97
C THR A 62 13.11 5.05 15.18
N GLY A 63 14.39 4.68 15.13
CA GLY A 63 15.05 3.84 16.11
C GLY A 63 14.71 2.35 16.00
N GLU A 64 13.81 1.97 15.09
CA GLU A 64 13.34 0.59 14.91
C GLU A 64 14.49 -0.35 14.50
N ARG A 65 14.43 -1.59 15.01
CA ARG A 65 15.38 -2.66 14.70
C ARG A 65 14.70 -3.77 13.90
N ARG A 66 15.35 -4.22 12.82
CA ARG A 66 14.94 -5.41 12.06
C ARG A 66 16.04 -6.47 12.11
N TYR A 67 15.78 -7.56 12.84
CA TYR A 67 16.73 -8.64 13.07
C TYR A 67 16.96 -9.46 11.80
N ILE A 68 18.23 -9.72 11.50
CA ILE A 68 18.69 -10.51 10.36
C ILE A 68 18.97 -11.95 10.82
N LEU A 69 19.66 -12.06 11.95
CA LEU A 69 20.11 -13.32 12.56
C LEU A 69 20.29 -13.09 14.06
N GLN A 70 19.73 -13.96 14.90
CA GLN A 70 19.77 -13.82 16.36
C GLN A 70 20.83 -14.73 16.99
N ASN A 71 21.39 -14.30 18.13
CA ASN A 71 22.32 -15.06 18.98
C ASN A 71 23.47 -15.75 18.20
N ALA A 72 24.11 -15.04 17.27
CA ALA A 72 25.15 -15.58 16.40
C ALA A 72 26.49 -14.85 16.59
N THR A 73 27.59 -15.57 16.30
CA THR A 73 28.95 -14.98 16.25
C THR A 73 29.38 -14.63 14.82
N ASN A 74 28.68 -15.10 13.80
CA ASN A 74 28.96 -14.79 12.39
C ASN A 74 27.66 -14.59 11.61
N LEU A 75 27.70 -13.72 10.61
CA LEU A 75 26.67 -13.53 9.60
C LEU A 75 27.36 -13.49 8.23
N GLU A 76 26.99 -14.40 7.34
CA GLU A 76 27.32 -14.38 5.92
C GLU A 76 26.08 -13.95 5.14
N SER A 77 26.23 -12.98 4.24
CA SER A 77 25.12 -12.43 3.43
C SER A 77 25.64 -11.73 2.18
N PHE A 78 24.73 -11.25 1.33
CA PHE A 78 25.07 -10.52 0.10
C PHE A 78 24.47 -9.11 0.09
N ILE A 79 25.18 -8.14 -0.48
CA ILE A 79 24.61 -6.85 -0.89
C ILE A 79 24.51 -6.82 -2.41
N TYR A 80 23.37 -6.35 -2.90
CA TYR A 80 23.10 -6.04 -4.30
C TYR A 80 23.07 -4.51 -4.48
N VAL A 81 23.99 -3.99 -5.29
CA VAL A 81 24.17 -2.55 -5.56
C VAL A 81 24.48 -2.25 -7.03
N ASN A 82 23.99 -1.12 -7.51
CA ASN A 82 24.32 -0.52 -8.80
C ASN A 82 25.70 0.15 -8.78
N GLN A 83 26.18 0.63 -9.92
CA GLN A 83 27.41 1.42 -10.02
C GLN A 83 27.40 2.63 -9.07
N GLY A 84 28.43 2.78 -8.25
CA GLY A 84 28.57 3.95 -7.38
C GLY A 84 29.61 3.75 -6.28
N VAL A 85 29.61 4.68 -5.31
CA VAL A 85 30.27 4.53 -4.01
C VAL A 85 29.17 4.36 -2.96
N HIS A 86 29.28 3.31 -2.15
CA HIS A 86 28.26 2.89 -1.20
C HIS A 86 28.85 2.79 0.20
N GLU A 87 28.12 3.27 1.21
CA GLU A 87 28.37 2.94 2.62
C GLU A 87 27.32 1.93 3.09
N PHE A 88 27.77 0.76 3.52
CA PHE A 88 26.92 -0.22 4.19
C PHE A 88 27.19 -0.20 5.70
N LYS A 89 26.13 -0.26 6.50
CA LYS A 89 26.22 -0.22 7.97
C LYS A 89 25.31 -1.28 8.61
N ILE A 90 25.88 -2.08 9.49
CA ILE A 90 25.16 -3.09 10.28
C ILE A 90 25.32 -2.83 11.78
N TRP A 91 24.32 -3.24 12.55
CA TRP A 91 24.28 -3.14 14.00
C TRP A 91 24.24 -4.52 14.63
N ALA A 92 24.74 -4.62 15.86
CA ALA A 92 24.62 -5.82 16.68
C ALA A 92 24.35 -5.47 18.14
N ASN A 93 23.60 -6.32 18.86
CA ASN A 93 23.36 -6.14 20.29
C ASN A 93 23.45 -7.45 21.06
N ASN A 94 23.76 -7.34 22.35
CA ASN A 94 23.61 -8.40 23.34
C ASN A 94 23.01 -7.80 24.63
N SER A 95 23.12 -8.50 25.76
CA SER A 95 22.63 -8.04 27.07
C SER A 95 23.32 -6.77 27.59
N ASN A 96 24.49 -6.41 27.07
CA ASN A 96 25.36 -5.36 27.63
C ASN A 96 25.34 -4.07 26.80
N GLY A 97 24.85 -4.12 25.56
CA GLY A 97 24.65 -2.93 24.74
C GLY A 97 24.51 -3.20 23.24
N GLU A 98 24.59 -2.11 22.47
CA GLU A 98 24.48 -2.05 21.02
C GLU A 98 25.78 -1.49 20.41
N SER A 99 26.23 -2.06 19.31
CA SER A 99 27.35 -1.58 18.49
C SER A 99 26.99 -1.52 17.01
N ASN A 100 27.88 -0.93 16.21
CA ASN A 100 27.79 -0.90 14.75
C ASN A 100 29.17 -1.02 14.11
N ALA A 101 29.19 -1.51 12.87
CA ALA A 101 30.31 -1.41 11.96
C ALA A 101 29.80 -0.93 10.59
N SER A 102 30.62 -0.19 9.85
CA SER A 102 30.35 0.16 8.45
C SER A 102 31.54 -0.13 7.55
N VAL A 103 31.25 -0.28 6.26
CA VAL A 103 32.22 -0.45 5.19
C VAL A 103 31.84 0.44 4.01
N VAL A 104 32.83 1.13 3.45
CA VAL A 104 32.69 1.87 2.20
C VAL A 104 33.35 1.07 1.08
N PHE A 105 32.67 0.97 -0.06
CA PHE A 105 33.15 0.28 -1.25
C PHE A 105 32.60 0.96 -2.51
N SER A 106 33.11 0.56 -3.68
CA SER A 106 32.59 1.04 -4.96
C SER A 106 32.37 -0.10 -5.94
N THR A 107 31.55 0.14 -6.96
CA THR A 107 31.17 -0.84 -7.99
C THR A 107 31.26 -0.22 -9.38
N SER A 108 31.64 -1.03 -10.36
CA SER A 108 31.84 -0.59 -11.75
C SER A 108 30.72 -1.01 -12.73
N GLN A 109 29.82 -1.92 -12.32
CA GLN A 109 28.78 -2.52 -13.18
C GLN A 109 27.40 -1.82 -13.10
N HIS A 110 26.66 -1.87 -14.22
CA HIS A 110 25.37 -1.22 -14.42
C HIS A 110 24.16 -2.17 -14.32
N ASN A 111 22.96 -1.57 -14.23
CA ASN A 111 21.65 -2.23 -14.28
C ASN A 111 21.47 -3.15 -15.52
N PRO A 112 20.67 -4.24 -15.40
CA PRO A 112 19.99 -4.71 -14.20
C PRO A 112 20.95 -5.38 -13.20
N ILE A 113 20.52 -5.52 -11.94
CA ILE A 113 21.23 -6.30 -10.92
C ILE A 113 20.58 -7.67 -10.77
N ASP A 114 21.38 -8.70 -11.05
CA ASP A 114 20.99 -10.09 -10.89
C ASP A 114 21.02 -10.51 -9.41
N ILE A 115 19.87 -10.87 -8.85
CA ILE A 115 19.73 -11.54 -7.56
C ILE A 115 19.83 -13.05 -7.80
N THR A 116 20.75 -13.72 -7.09
CA THR A 116 20.87 -15.20 -7.12
C THR A 116 20.68 -15.86 -5.75
N ASP A 117 20.70 -15.06 -4.68
CA ASP A 117 20.69 -15.52 -3.29
C ASP A 117 20.04 -14.46 -2.38
N CYS A 118 19.58 -14.88 -1.21
CA CYS A 118 19.10 -13.99 -0.15
C CYS A 118 20.13 -12.91 0.24
N GLY A 119 19.69 -11.66 0.41
CA GLY A 119 20.57 -10.53 0.69
C GLY A 119 19.86 -9.18 0.66
N PHE A 120 20.66 -8.12 0.56
CA PHE A 120 20.24 -6.73 0.74
C PHE A 120 20.13 -6.00 -0.59
N LEU A 121 18.98 -5.37 -0.87
CA LEU A 121 18.82 -4.48 -2.03
C LEU A 121 19.07 -3.05 -1.54
N SER A 122 20.22 -2.46 -1.90
CA SER A 122 20.71 -1.23 -1.27
C SER A 122 20.74 0.00 -2.18
N SER A 123 20.55 -0.18 -3.49
CA SER A 123 20.53 0.91 -4.48
C SER A 123 19.11 1.36 -4.84
N SER A 124 18.94 2.68 -4.99
CA SER A 124 17.77 3.31 -5.62
C SER A 124 17.96 3.44 -7.14
N ASP A 125 16.92 3.84 -7.87
CA ASP A 125 16.93 4.07 -9.32
C ASP A 125 17.46 2.84 -10.10
N THR A 126 17.00 1.65 -9.67
CA THR A 126 17.64 0.37 -9.98
C THR A 126 16.62 -0.71 -10.33
N ARG A 127 16.97 -1.57 -11.30
CA ARG A 127 16.21 -2.78 -11.63
C ARG A 127 16.92 -4.00 -11.08
N TYR A 128 16.30 -4.66 -10.11
CA TYR A 128 16.69 -5.97 -9.62
C TYR A 128 15.91 -7.05 -10.37
N VAL A 129 16.58 -8.14 -10.72
CA VAL A 129 15.99 -9.30 -11.40
C VAL A 129 16.41 -10.57 -10.68
N LEU A 130 15.45 -11.39 -10.25
CA LEU A 130 15.74 -12.70 -9.67
C LEU A 130 16.04 -13.71 -10.78
N ASN A 131 17.14 -14.46 -10.67
CA ASN A 131 17.59 -15.39 -11.72
C ASN A 131 17.51 -16.88 -11.33
N ASN A 132 17.08 -17.18 -10.11
CA ASN A 132 16.78 -18.53 -9.64
C ASN A 132 15.87 -18.47 -8.42
N ASP A 133 15.25 -19.60 -8.07
CA ASP A 133 14.52 -19.71 -6.81
C ASP A 133 15.49 -19.58 -5.63
N ILE A 134 15.08 -18.85 -4.58
CA ILE A 134 15.87 -18.61 -3.37
C ILE A 134 15.05 -18.89 -2.11
N LYS A 135 15.71 -19.30 -1.02
CA LYS A 135 15.05 -19.60 0.26
C LYS A 135 15.88 -19.08 1.43
N THR A 136 15.19 -18.48 2.41
CA THR A 136 15.77 -18.07 3.69
C THR A 136 16.47 -19.25 4.36
N SER A 137 17.76 -19.10 4.66
CA SER A 137 18.55 -20.12 5.34
C SER A 137 18.07 -20.33 6.79
N PRO A 138 18.26 -21.53 7.37
CA PRO A 138 17.98 -21.78 8.78
C PRO A 138 18.59 -20.75 9.72
N GLY A 139 17.76 -20.19 10.61
CA GLY A 139 18.16 -19.16 11.59
C GLY A 139 18.13 -17.71 11.08
N ASN A 140 18.05 -17.47 9.76
CA ASN A 140 17.92 -16.12 9.22
C ASN A 140 16.45 -15.65 9.27
N GLY A 141 16.22 -14.42 9.70
CA GLY A 141 14.88 -13.82 9.85
C GLY A 141 14.27 -13.31 8.54
N VAL A 142 15.07 -13.07 7.49
CA VAL A 142 14.58 -12.56 6.19
C VAL A 142 15.46 -13.05 5.03
N CYS A 143 14.87 -13.33 3.86
CA CYS A 143 15.64 -13.64 2.65
C CYS A 143 16.03 -12.37 1.86
N ILE A 144 15.07 -11.57 1.39
CA ILE A 144 15.37 -10.30 0.70
C ILE A 144 14.96 -9.12 1.56
N TYR A 145 15.90 -8.23 1.87
CA TYR A 145 15.65 -7.01 2.64
C TYR A 145 16.04 -5.78 1.82
N ALA A 146 15.04 -4.99 1.44
CA ALA A 146 15.22 -3.71 0.76
C ALA A 146 14.79 -2.58 1.69
N SER A 147 15.72 -1.67 2.00
CA SER A 147 15.45 -0.58 2.94
C SER A 147 15.89 0.76 2.39
N SER A 148 14.98 1.74 2.48
CA SER A 148 15.16 3.11 2.01
C SER A 148 15.43 3.26 0.52
N ILE A 149 15.22 2.21 -0.29
CA ILE A 149 15.36 2.29 -1.75
C ILE A 149 14.19 3.03 -2.39
N ARG A 150 14.44 3.68 -3.52
CA ARG A 150 13.47 4.49 -4.25
C ARG A 150 13.50 4.23 -5.74
N ASN A 151 12.40 4.51 -6.44
CA ASN A 151 12.29 4.46 -7.91
C ASN A 151 12.86 3.15 -8.50
N SER A 152 12.56 2.02 -7.86
CA SER A 152 13.23 0.75 -8.13
C SER A 152 12.25 -0.36 -8.45
N THR A 153 12.60 -1.20 -9.42
CA THR A 153 11.79 -2.32 -9.87
C THR A 153 12.44 -3.63 -9.42
N ILE A 154 11.68 -4.52 -8.81
CA ILE A 154 12.11 -5.85 -8.38
C ILE A 154 11.26 -6.87 -9.14
N ASP A 155 11.87 -7.41 -10.20
CA ASP A 155 11.28 -8.41 -11.07
C ASP A 155 11.66 -9.79 -10.54
N LEU A 156 10.67 -10.55 -10.03
CA LEU A 156 10.92 -11.92 -9.59
C LEU A 156 11.07 -12.89 -10.78
N ASN A 157 10.85 -12.44 -12.02
CA ASN A 157 11.18 -13.16 -13.26
C ASN A 157 10.59 -14.60 -13.35
N GLY A 158 9.41 -14.80 -12.74
CA GLY A 158 8.74 -16.10 -12.63
C GLY A 158 9.27 -17.02 -11.51
N HIS A 159 10.33 -16.62 -10.81
CA HIS A 159 10.96 -17.39 -9.73
C HIS A 159 10.24 -17.22 -8.37
N THR A 160 10.69 -18.06 -7.43
CA THR A 160 10.14 -18.16 -6.08
C THR A 160 11.12 -17.66 -5.02
N ILE A 161 10.65 -16.77 -4.13
CA ILE A 161 11.31 -16.49 -2.85
C ILE A 161 10.58 -17.25 -1.75
N SER A 162 11.30 -18.06 -0.96
CA SER A 162 10.72 -18.87 0.12
C SER A 162 11.18 -18.43 1.52
N ALA A 163 10.24 -18.24 2.44
CA ALA A 163 10.54 -18.09 3.87
C ALA A 163 11.11 -19.39 4.46
N GLY A 164 11.91 -19.25 5.51
CA GLY A 164 12.48 -20.36 6.27
C GLY A 164 11.40 -21.17 7.01
N THR A 165 11.67 -22.45 7.28
CA THR A 165 10.74 -23.38 7.95
C THR A 165 11.00 -23.53 9.46
N ASP A 166 12.07 -22.92 9.97
CA ASP A 166 12.54 -23.15 11.33
C ASP A 166 11.86 -22.21 12.33
N ALA A 167 11.83 -22.62 13.61
CA ALA A 167 11.06 -21.93 14.65
C ALA A 167 11.59 -20.50 14.89
N GLY A 168 10.85 -19.51 14.40
CA GLY A 168 11.21 -18.10 14.48
C GLY A 168 10.19 -17.19 13.79
N VAL A 169 10.57 -15.92 13.64
CA VAL A 169 9.92 -14.93 12.78
C VAL A 169 10.70 -14.92 11.48
N ASN A 170 10.21 -15.61 10.46
CA ASN A 170 10.88 -15.75 9.16
C ASN A 170 10.08 -15.02 8.09
N HIS A 171 10.73 -14.14 7.35
CA HIS A 171 10.15 -13.44 6.21
C HIS A 171 10.76 -13.91 4.89
N ALA A 172 9.97 -13.95 3.82
CA ALA A 172 10.54 -14.09 2.49
C ALA A 172 11.08 -12.74 2.01
N MET A 173 10.36 -11.65 2.24
CA MET A 173 10.76 -10.32 1.79
C MET A 173 10.35 -9.18 2.74
N ASP A 174 11.25 -8.20 2.89
CA ASP A 174 11.05 -6.92 3.58
C ASP A 174 11.25 -5.77 2.57
N LEU A 175 10.23 -4.90 2.39
CA LEU A 175 10.25 -3.77 1.46
C LEU A 175 9.89 -2.44 2.15
N TYR A 176 10.89 -1.60 2.42
CA TYR A 176 10.71 -0.24 2.96
C TYR A 176 11.20 0.81 1.97
N GLY A 177 10.33 1.72 1.49
CA GLY A 177 10.73 2.75 0.52
C GLY A 177 9.61 3.55 -0.14
N SER A 178 9.86 3.99 -1.39
CA SER A 178 8.96 4.85 -2.16
C SER A 178 9.14 4.66 -3.67
N ASN A 179 8.05 4.62 -4.44
CA ASN A 179 8.07 4.30 -5.88
C ASN A 179 8.78 2.96 -6.14
N ILE A 180 8.40 1.92 -5.40
CA ILE A 180 8.89 0.55 -5.61
C ILE A 180 7.86 -0.20 -6.45
N GLU A 181 8.32 -0.92 -7.48
CA GLU A 181 7.51 -1.91 -8.18
C GLU A 181 8.03 -3.33 -7.86
N LEU A 182 7.17 -4.24 -7.39
CA LEU A 182 7.50 -5.65 -7.12
C LEU A 182 6.55 -6.54 -7.94
N PHE A 183 7.08 -7.43 -8.78
CA PHE A 183 6.22 -8.18 -9.69
C PHE A 183 6.73 -9.52 -10.19
N ASN A 184 5.83 -10.28 -10.83
CA ASN A 184 6.10 -11.44 -11.68
C ASN A 184 6.84 -12.58 -10.97
N GLY A 185 6.18 -13.24 -10.01
CA GLY A 185 6.75 -14.42 -9.35
C GLY A 185 5.92 -14.94 -8.18
N THR A 186 6.53 -15.80 -7.37
CA THR A 186 5.88 -16.42 -6.22
C THR A 186 6.63 -16.11 -4.93
N ILE A 187 5.89 -15.79 -3.86
CA ILE A 187 6.40 -15.65 -2.51
C ILE A 187 5.77 -16.77 -1.67
N ASN A 188 6.60 -17.69 -1.20
CA ASN A 188 6.18 -18.87 -0.44
C ASN A 188 6.66 -18.80 1.02
N GLY A 189 5.99 -19.52 1.91
CA GLY A 189 6.50 -19.73 3.26
C GLY A 189 5.86 -20.90 3.98
N SER A 190 6.24 -21.06 5.25
CA SER A 190 5.80 -22.17 6.08
C SER A 190 4.36 -21.97 6.56
N HIS A 191 3.62 -23.08 6.66
CA HIS A 191 2.34 -23.16 7.39
C HIS A 191 2.53 -23.65 8.83
N LEU A 192 3.78 -23.94 9.25
CA LEU A 192 4.07 -24.61 10.52
C LEU A 192 4.12 -23.65 11.72
N GLY A 193 2.95 -23.36 12.29
CA GLY A 193 2.74 -23.16 13.73
C GLY A 193 3.35 -21.93 14.42
N SER A 194 4.26 -21.19 13.80
CA SER A 194 4.69 -19.86 14.28
C SER A 194 3.71 -18.80 13.77
N PRO A 195 2.90 -18.14 14.62
CA PRO A 195 1.87 -17.18 14.20
C PRO A 195 2.44 -15.87 13.60
N LEU A 196 3.75 -15.81 13.37
CA LEU A 196 4.53 -14.64 12.94
C LEU A 196 5.43 -14.96 11.72
N THR A 197 4.99 -15.86 10.83
CA THR A 197 5.65 -16.09 9.54
C THR A 197 4.99 -15.19 8.49
N PHE A 198 5.63 -14.06 8.18
CA PHE A 198 5.10 -13.04 7.26
C PHE A 198 5.76 -13.17 5.90
N LEU A 199 5.03 -13.38 4.80
CA LEU A 199 5.67 -13.59 3.49
C LEU A 199 6.29 -12.29 2.96
N LEU A 200 5.51 -11.22 2.90
CA LEU A 200 5.99 -9.87 2.56
C LEU A 200 5.67 -8.90 3.70
N VAL A 201 6.71 -8.28 4.26
CA VAL A 201 6.62 -7.18 5.22
C VAL A 201 6.93 -5.87 4.50
N THR A 202 6.12 -4.82 4.69
CA THR A 202 6.30 -3.62 3.86
C THR A 202 5.84 -2.29 4.47
N GLU A 203 6.57 -1.23 4.10
CA GLU A 203 6.26 0.18 4.34
C GLU A 203 6.52 0.98 3.05
N LEU A 204 5.48 1.45 2.36
CA LEU A 204 5.59 2.11 1.05
C LEU A 204 4.81 3.41 1.01
N SER A 205 5.48 4.51 0.63
CA SER A 205 4.82 5.82 0.47
C SER A 205 4.29 6.11 -0.94
N LYS A 206 4.62 5.24 -1.91
CA LYS A 206 4.05 5.04 -3.26
C LYS A 206 4.54 3.69 -3.80
N GLY A 207 3.78 2.98 -4.63
CA GLY A 207 4.30 1.79 -5.30
C GLY A 207 3.31 0.95 -6.10
N LYS A 208 3.81 -0.12 -6.73
CA LYS A 208 2.98 -1.13 -7.39
C LYS A 208 3.46 -2.53 -7.06
N ILE A 209 2.53 -3.40 -6.67
CA ILE A 209 2.80 -4.82 -6.43
C ILE A 209 1.90 -5.59 -7.39
N TYR A 210 2.44 -6.40 -8.31
CA TYR A 210 1.57 -7.00 -9.33
C TYR A 210 2.02 -8.34 -9.91
N ASN A 211 1.07 -9.14 -10.40
CA ASN A 211 1.33 -10.48 -10.95
C ASN A 211 2.13 -11.36 -9.95
N LEU A 212 1.72 -11.38 -8.68
CA LEU A 212 2.36 -12.16 -7.63
C LEU A 212 1.42 -13.23 -7.07
N ARG A 213 2.00 -14.37 -6.73
CA ARG A 213 1.33 -15.41 -5.95
C ARG A 213 1.94 -15.53 -4.56
N PHE A 214 1.09 -15.56 -3.54
CA PHE A 214 1.46 -15.78 -2.14
C PHE A 214 0.92 -17.15 -1.70
N ASN A 215 1.76 -18.02 -1.14
CA ASN A 215 1.31 -19.27 -0.51
C ASN A 215 2.03 -19.50 0.82
N GLY A 216 1.29 -19.67 1.92
CA GLY A 216 1.86 -19.81 3.26
C GLY A 216 0.94 -19.24 4.33
N PHE A 217 1.41 -19.08 5.57
CA PHE A 217 0.55 -18.66 6.67
C PHE A 217 -0.01 -17.22 6.53
N LEU A 218 0.83 -16.19 6.49
CA LEU A 218 0.39 -14.78 6.42
C LEU A 218 0.98 -14.09 5.19
N GLY A 219 0.13 -13.73 4.23
CA GLY A 219 0.51 -13.18 2.92
C GLY A 219 1.28 -11.86 2.99
N MET A 220 0.64 -10.81 3.50
CA MET A 220 1.25 -9.48 3.60
C MET A 220 1.08 -8.85 4.99
N TRP A 221 2.16 -8.30 5.55
CA TRP A 221 2.12 -7.43 6.73
C TRP A 221 2.52 -6.01 6.34
N ILE A 222 1.58 -5.08 6.51
CA ILE A 222 1.68 -3.69 6.08
C ILE A 222 1.80 -2.81 7.31
N PHE A 223 2.95 -2.15 7.46
CA PHE A 223 3.15 -1.13 8.49
C PHE A 223 2.54 0.20 8.09
N ASN A 224 2.79 0.62 6.85
CA ASN A 224 2.18 1.79 6.23
C ASN A 224 2.14 1.61 4.71
N MET A 225 1.01 1.90 4.07
CA MET A 225 0.96 2.19 2.64
C MET A 225 0.30 3.54 2.39
N ASP A 226 0.83 4.30 1.45
CA ASP A 226 0.17 5.48 0.87
C ASP A 226 0.34 5.38 -0.66
N ASP A 227 -0.75 5.54 -1.43
CA ASP A 227 -0.74 5.55 -2.89
C ASP A 227 -0.05 4.30 -3.52
N VAL A 228 -0.53 3.12 -3.10
CA VAL A 228 -0.01 1.80 -3.55
C VAL A 228 -1.08 1.02 -4.30
N ILE A 229 -0.72 0.44 -5.44
CA ILE A 229 -1.59 -0.42 -6.25
C ILE A 229 -1.12 -1.88 -6.18
N LEU A 230 -1.98 -2.77 -5.72
CA LEU A 230 -1.80 -4.22 -5.69
C LEU A 230 -2.68 -4.86 -6.77
N ASN A 231 -2.12 -5.24 -7.92
CA ASN A 231 -2.90 -5.69 -9.08
C ASN A 231 -2.60 -7.15 -9.47
N ASN A 232 -3.64 -7.95 -9.72
CA ASN A 232 -3.50 -9.38 -10.07
C ASN A 232 -2.65 -10.15 -9.04
N ILE A 233 -3.03 -10.03 -7.76
CA ILE A 233 -2.42 -10.75 -6.65
C ILE A 233 -3.28 -11.98 -6.34
N THR A 234 -2.65 -13.14 -6.21
CA THR A 234 -3.30 -14.37 -5.75
C THR A 234 -2.71 -14.80 -4.41
N MET A 235 -3.50 -14.70 -3.33
CA MET A 235 -3.11 -15.18 -2.01
C MET A 235 -3.84 -16.47 -1.68
N ASN A 236 -3.09 -17.54 -1.40
CA ASN A 236 -3.58 -18.78 -0.83
C ASN A 236 -2.97 -18.97 0.56
N THR A 237 -3.65 -18.42 1.58
CA THR A 237 -3.03 -18.13 2.88
C THR A 237 -4.01 -18.23 4.05
N SER A 238 -3.51 -18.52 5.25
CA SER A 238 -4.31 -18.50 6.49
C SER A 238 -4.75 -17.09 6.89
N VAL A 239 -3.91 -16.08 6.63
CA VAL A 239 -4.22 -14.66 6.73
C VAL A 239 -3.75 -13.97 5.45
N GLY A 240 -4.65 -13.29 4.73
CA GLY A 240 -4.30 -12.60 3.50
C GLY A 240 -3.43 -11.37 3.75
N VAL A 241 -4.06 -10.30 4.23
CA VAL A 241 -3.43 -9.01 4.54
C VAL A 241 -3.61 -8.69 6.02
N TRP A 242 -2.53 -8.28 6.67
CA TRP A 242 -2.53 -7.64 7.98
C TRP A 242 -2.03 -6.22 7.83
N ASN A 243 -2.84 -5.22 8.17
CA ASN A 243 -2.48 -3.80 8.06
C ASN A 243 -2.53 -3.05 9.39
N LEU A 244 -1.53 -2.19 9.61
CA LEU A 244 -1.41 -1.25 10.73
C LEU A 244 -1.58 0.22 10.30
N GLY A 245 -1.62 0.48 8.99
CA GLY A 245 -1.91 1.77 8.38
C GLY A 245 -1.93 1.64 6.85
N THR A 246 -3.01 2.09 6.20
CA THR A 246 -3.08 2.18 4.73
C THR A 246 -3.88 3.40 4.29
N LYS A 247 -3.41 4.12 3.29
CA LYS A 247 -4.13 5.22 2.67
C LYS A 247 -4.08 5.05 1.17
N ASN A 248 -5.15 5.42 0.46
CA ASN A 248 -5.23 5.36 -1.00
C ASN A 248 -4.65 4.05 -1.57
N THR A 249 -4.99 2.90 -0.95
CA THR A 249 -4.39 1.59 -1.27
C THR A 249 -5.37 0.76 -2.09
N HIS A 250 -4.98 0.38 -3.30
CA HIS A 250 -5.89 -0.25 -4.28
C HIS A 250 -5.53 -1.71 -4.50
N PHE A 251 -6.38 -2.63 -4.06
CA PHE A 251 -6.35 -4.01 -4.53
C PHE A 251 -7.21 -4.12 -5.79
N VAL A 252 -6.66 -4.65 -6.87
CA VAL A 252 -7.31 -4.72 -8.19
C VAL A 252 -7.15 -6.13 -8.77
N ASN A 253 -8.22 -6.71 -9.31
CA ASN A 253 -8.23 -8.04 -9.95
C ASN A 253 -7.58 -9.15 -9.10
N SER A 254 -7.71 -9.08 -7.78
CA SER A 254 -6.95 -9.93 -6.84
C SER A 254 -7.86 -10.92 -6.12
N SER A 255 -7.30 -12.07 -5.76
CA SER A 255 -8.03 -13.20 -5.16
C SER A 255 -7.39 -13.66 -3.86
N PHE A 256 -8.21 -13.88 -2.85
CA PHE A 256 -7.84 -14.37 -1.52
C PHE A 256 -8.58 -15.69 -1.26
N SER A 257 -7.82 -16.77 -1.08
CA SER A 257 -8.33 -18.09 -0.68
C SER A 257 -7.69 -18.54 0.61
N TRP A 258 -8.51 -19.09 1.52
CA TRP A 258 -7.98 -19.77 2.70
C TRP A 258 -7.22 -21.04 2.31
N ASP A 259 -6.05 -21.24 2.92
CA ASP A 259 -5.15 -22.36 2.64
C ASP A 259 -5.52 -23.68 3.34
N GLY A 260 -6.55 -23.65 4.19
CA GLY A 260 -6.98 -24.80 4.99
C GLY A 260 -6.28 -24.92 6.35
N VAL A 261 -5.50 -23.92 6.77
CA VAL A 261 -4.76 -23.92 8.04
C VAL A 261 -5.33 -22.88 9.00
N GLU A 262 -5.71 -23.32 10.20
CA GLU A 262 -6.07 -22.43 11.30
C GLU A 262 -4.82 -21.98 12.05
N GLY A 263 -4.75 -20.68 12.36
CA GLY A 263 -3.65 -20.13 13.17
C GLY A 263 -3.87 -20.33 14.66
N THR A 264 -2.91 -20.99 15.31
CA THR A 264 -2.89 -21.19 16.75
C THR A 264 -2.25 -19.99 17.46
N GLY A 265 -3.04 -19.02 17.91
CA GLY A 265 -2.53 -17.87 18.66
C GLY A 265 -3.62 -17.01 19.32
N SER A 266 -3.21 -16.12 20.22
CA SER A 266 -4.10 -15.28 21.03
C SER A 266 -4.56 -13.96 20.37
N THR A 267 -4.04 -13.61 19.19
CA THR A 267 -4.34 -12.33 18.52
C THR A 267 -5.59 -12.35 17.65
N GLY A 268 -6.36 -13.45 17.65
CA GLY A 268 -7.72 -13.59 17.09
C GLY A 268 -7.90 -13.44 15.57
N CYS A 269 -6.94 -12.85 14.87
CA CYS A 269 -7.04 -12.52 13.45
C CYS A 269 -6.87 -13.70 12.48
N PHE A 270 -6.53 -14.87 13.02
CA PHE A 270 -6.19 -16.04 12.23
C PHE A 270 -7.42 -16.59 11.48
N SER A 271 -7.22 -16.95 10.20
CA SER A 271 -8.30 -17.32 9.28
C SER A 271 -9.16 -16.13 8.84
N SER A 272 -8.53 -15.10 8.25
CA SER A 272 -9.18 -13.92 7.64
C SER A 272 -8.50 -13.47 6.33
N ALA A 273 -9.25 -12.87 5.41
CA ALA A 273 -8.67 -12.27 4.20
C ALA A 273 -8.01 -10.91 4.53
N PHE A 274 -8.67 -10.09 5.35
CA PHE A 274 -8.19 -8.80 5.81
C PHE A 274 -8.21 -8.69 7.33
N CYS A 275 -7.10 -8.22 7.88
CA CYS A 275 -6.81 -8.08 9.31
C CYS A 275 -6.37 -6.64 9.60
N ASP A 276 -7.33 -5.77 9.96
CA ASP A 276 -7.10 -4.34 10.11
C ASP A 276 -7.00 -3.94 11.58
N TRP A 277 -5.85 -3.39 11.97
CA TRP A 277 -5.57 -2.86 13.31
C TRP A 277 -5.19 -1.37 13.24
N SER A 278 -5.56 -0.68 12.16
CA SER A 278 -5.14 0.68 11.86
C SER A 278 -6.19 1.73 12.22
N GLY A 279 -5.73 2.88 12.71
CA GLY A 279 -6.56 4.07 12.71
C GLY A 279 -6.57 4.69 11.31
N TYR A 280 -7.76 4.89 10.74
CA TYR A 280 -8.03 5.68 9.53
C TYR A 280 -7.51 5.05 8.22
N SER A 281 -7.79 3.76 7.98
CA SER A 281 -7.43 3.14 6.69
C SER A 281 -8.36 3.50 5.54
N GLU A 282 -7.81 3.64 4.34
CA GLU A 282 -8.53 3.89 3.09
C GLU A 282 -8.13 2.84 2.02
N ILE A 283 -9.00 1.86 1.79
CA ILE A 283 -8.72 0.67 0.97
C ILE A 283 -9.75 0.55 -0.16
N PHE A 284 -9.28 0.46 -1.39
CA PHE A 284 -10.09 0.21 -2.58
C PHE A 284 -9.98 -1.26 -2.98
N LEU A 285 -11.11 -1.95 -3.11
CA LEU A 285 -11.20 -3.38 -3.45
C LEU A 285 -11.92 -3.53 -4.79
N GLN A 286 -11.17 -3.57 -5.89
CA GLN A 286 -11.71 -3.67 -7.26
C GLN A 286 -11.59 -5.08 -7.85
N ASN A 287 -12.71 -5.63 -8.33
CA ASN A 287 -12.81 -6.99 -8.90
C ASN A 287 -12.18 -8.07 -7.97
N ILE A 288 -12.48 -8.01 -6.66
CA ILE A 288 -11.88 -8.89 -5.66
C ILE A 288 -12.71 -10.15 -5.45
N THR A 289 -12.03 -11.29 -5.27
CA THR A 289 -12.63 -12.56 -4.88
C THR A 289 -12.10 -13.01 -3.52
N ILE A 290 -12.97 -13.24 -2.54
CA ILE A 290 -12.63 -13.82 -1.24
C ILE A 290 -13.32 -15.18 -1.10
N THR A 291 -12.59 -16.22 -0.71
CA THR A 291 -13.12 -17.60 -0.66
C THR A 291 -12.54 -18.43 0.48
N GLY A 292 -13.34 -19.35 1.01
CA GLY A 292 -12.88 -20.43 1.89
C GLY A 292 -12.59 -20.07 3.34
N PHE A 293 -12.52 -18.79 3.72
CA PHE A 293 -12.24 -18.41 5.11
C PHE A 293 -13.39 -18.87 6.04
N PRO A 294 -13.10 -19.66 7.08
CA PRO A 294 -14.12 -20.34 7.89
C PRO A 294 -14.82 -19.42 8.89
N ASN A 295 -14.10 -18.42 9.44
CA ASN A 295 -14.58 -17.60 10.55
C ASN A 295 -15.06 -16.22 10.08
N GLN A 296 -14.19 -15.49 9.39
CA GLN A 296 -14.42 -14.10 9.01
C GLN A 296 -13.63 -13.77 7.74
N ASP A 297 -14.17 -12.91 6.88
CA ASP A 297 -13.45 -12.38 5.73
C ASP A 297 -12.67 -11.12 6.17
N PHE A 298 -13.23 -10.34 7.10
CA PHE A 298 -12.65 -9.13 7.69
C PHE A 298 -12.61 -9.22 9.22
N TYR A 299 -11.46 -8.90 9.82
CA TYR A 299 -11.26 -8.77 11.26
C TYR A 299 -10.74 -7.37 11.57
N LEU A 300 -11.48 -6.62 12.39
CA LEU A 300 -11.24 -5.20 12.63
C LEU A 300 -11.02 -4.97 14.13
N ARG A 301 -9.84 -4.50 14.53
CA ARG A 301 -9.46 -4.39 15.95
C ARG A 301 -8.94 -3.01 16.29
N GLY A 302 -9.73 -2.23 17.02
CA GLY A 302 -9.41 -0.83 17.32
C GLY A 302 -9.26 0.05 16.07
N ALA A 303 -9.88 -0.36 14.97
CA ALA A 303 -9.67 0.20 13.64
C ALA A 303 -10.84 1.06 13.17
N LEU A 304 -10.54 2.13 12.44
CA LEU A 304 -11.52 2.99 11.79
C LEU A 304 -11.17 3.03 10.32
N SER A 305 -11.99 2.41 9.47
CA SER A 305 -11.56 2.11 8.09
C SER A 305 -12.67 2.29 7.05
N ASP A 306 -12.29 2.87 5.93
CA ASP A 306 -13.08 3.02 4.71
C ASP A 306 -12.68 1.97 3.69
N PHE A 307 -13.65 1.16 3.27
CA PHE A 307 -13.49 0.19 2.18
C PHE A 307 -14.38 0.59 0.99
N TYR A 308 -13.77 0.69 -0.20
CA TYR A 308 -14.47 1.02 -1.43
C TYR A 308 -14.57 -0.22 -2.32
N LEU A 309 -15.74 -0.85 -2.37
CA LEU A 309 -15.98 -2.08 -3.12
C LEU A 309 -16.36 -1.74 -4.56
N ARG A 310 -15.50 -2.09 -5.51
CA ARG A 310 -15.60 -1.69 -6.91
C ARG A 310 -15.80 -2.92 -7.79
N ASN A 311 -17.03 -3.19 -8.23
CA ASN A 311 -17.39 -4.49 -8.84
C ASN A 311 -16.95 -5.69 -7.95
N THR A 312 -17.02 -5.54 -6.63
CA THR A 312 -16.63 -6.53 -5.62
C THR A 312 -17.81 -6.80 -4.72
N ASN A 313 -18.11 -8.07 -4.44
CA ASN A 313 -19.10 -8.46 -3.44
C ASN A 313 -18.40 -9.17 -2.28
N ILE A 314 -18.76 -8.84 -1.04
CA ILE A 314 -18.22 -9.44 0.18
C ILE A 314 -19.35 -9.87 1.10
N ASP A 315 -19.13 -10.94 1.87
CA ASP A 315 -20.10 -11.40 2.86
C ASP A 315 -19.98 -10.56 4.14
N LEU A 316 -20.85 -9.55 4.27
CA LEU A 316 -20.89 -8.67 5.43
C LEU A 316 -21.23 -9.39 6.75
N SER A 317 -21.79 -10.60 6.70
CA SER A 317 -21.99 -11.41 7.90
C SER A 317 -20.68 -11.99 8.47
N LYS A 318 -19.60 -11.92 7.70
CA LYS A 318 -18.25 -12.37 8.05
C LYS A 318 -17.30 -11.22 8.44
N VAL A 319 -17.85 -10.14 9.00
CA VAL A 319 -17.07 -9.03 9.58
C VAL A 319 -17.05 -9.17 11.10
N SER A 320 -15.86 -9.06 11.70
CA SER A 320 -15.63 -9.36 13.13
C SER A 320 -15.02 -8.18 13.90
N TYR A 321 -15.62 -7.89 15.06
CA TYR A 321 -15.25 -6.83 16.01
C TYR A 321 -14.90 -7.45 17.37
N PRO A 322 -13.61 -7.76 17.64
CA PRO A 322 -13.24 -8.68 18.71
C PRO A 322 -12.99 -7.95 20.04
N ASP A 323 -12.22 -6.87 19.98
CA ASP A 323 -11.82 -6.05 21.13
C ASP A 323 -11.68 -4.59 20.67
N TRP A 324 -12.20 -3.67 21.50
CA TRP A 324 -12.17 -2.20 21.35
C TRP A 324 -13.17 -1.61 20.35
N VAL A 325 -13.38 -0.30 20.46
CA VAL A 325 -14.18 0.49 19.53
C VAL A 325 -13.48 0.48 18.17
N ALA A 326 -14.20 0.03 17.16
CA ALA A 326 -13.75 -0.14 15.79
C ALA A 326 -14.96 -0.07 14.84
N ASP A 327 -15.00 0.92 13.98
CA ASP A 327 -16.14 1.20 13.12
C ASP A 327 -15.68 1.17 11.66
N MET A 328 -16.53 0.69 10.76
CA MET A 328 -16.18 0.52 9.34
C MET A 328 -17.24 1.13 8.44
N ARG A 329 -16.78 1.85 7.41
CA ARG A 329 -17.63 2.29 6.30
C ARG A 329 -17.28 1.52 5.05
N ILE A 330 -18.30 0.99 4.39
CA ILE A 330 -18.19 0.26 3.14
C ILE A 330 -18.99 1.01 2.09
N PHE A 331 -18.29 1.55 1.10
CA PHE A 331 -18.87 2.23 -0.05
C PHE A 331 -18.92 1.24 -1.22
N THR A 332 -20.10 0.71 -1.54
CA THR A 332 -20.31 -0.08 -2.76
C THR A 332 -20.36 0.86 -3.96
N GLN A 333 -19.50 0.65 -4.95
CA GLN A 333 -19.30 1.55 -6.09
C GLN A 333 -19.35 0.83 -7.44
N HIS A 334 -19.95 1.50 -8.43
CA HIS A 334 -20.04 1.04 -9.81
C HIS A 334 -19.27 1.97 -10.75
N LEU A 335 -18.59 1.37 -11.73
CA LEU A 335 -17.94 2.12 -12.79
C LEU A 335 -18.99 2.54 -13.81
N ILE A 336 -19.22 3.84 -13.94
CA ILE A 336 -20.09 4.38 -14.97
C ILE A 336 -19.22 4.72 -16.18
N LEU A 337 -19.49 4.10 -17.33
CA LEU A 337 -18.87 4.44 -18.61
C LEU A 337 -19.84 5.31 -19.40
N ILE A 338 -19.43 6.53 -19.72
CA ILE A 338 -20.31 7.54 -20.31
C ILE A 338 -19.83 7.81 -21.74
N ASN A 339 -20.73 7.70 -22.71
CA ASN A 339 -20.47 8.04 -24.11
C ASN A 339 -21.35 9.22 -24.52
N VAL A 340 -20.78 10.20 -25.22
CA VAL A 340 -21.47 11.38 -25.73
C VAL A 340 -21.28 11.46 -27.23
N THR A 341 -22.38 11.51 -27.98
CA THR A 341 -22.39 11.77 -29.42
C THR A 341 -23.25 12.97 -29.77
N ASP A 342 -22.99 13.57 -30.93
CA ASP A 342 -23.97 14.46 -31.57
C ASP A 342 -25.10 13.65 -32.23
N GLN A 343 -26.12 14.36 -32.74
CA GLN A 343 -27.25 13.80 -33.50
C GLN A 343 -26.86 13.17 -34.86
N LEU A 344 -25.60 13.25 -35.26
CA LEU A 344 -25.04 12.62 -36.47
C LEU A 344 -24.18 11.38 -36.12
N ASN A 345 -24.23 10.91 -34.87
CA ASN A 345 -23.38 9.86 -34.30
C ASN A 345 -21.86 10.17 -34.40
N LYS A 346 -21.48 11.44 -34.41
CA LYS A 346 -20.08 11.84 -34.23
C LYS A 346 -19.78 11.98 -32.75
N THR A 347 -18.59 11.53 -32.38
CA THR A 347 -18.02 11.74 -31.05
C THR A 347 -17.67 13.22 -30.86
N GLY A 348 -17.89 13.75 -29.66
CA GLY A 348 -17.58 15.14 -29.34
C GLY A 348 -17.32 15.35 -27.85
N SER A 349 -16.43 16.29 -27.54
CA SER A 349 -16.12 16.66 -26.17
C SER A 349 -17.30 17.38 -25.51
N GLY A 350 -17.67 16.94 -24.32
CA GLY A 350 -18.75 17.49 -23.50
C GLY A 350 -18.41 17.36 -22.02
N VAL A 351 -19.26 17.95 -21.18
CA VAL A 351 -19.16 17.82 -19.72
C VAL A 351 -20.38 17.08 -19.22
N ILE A 352 -20.16 16.09 -18.36
CA ILE A 352 -21.20 15.42 -17.59
C ILE A 352 -21.21 16.01 -16.20
N GLU A 353 -22.35 16.53 -15.79
CA GLU A 353 -22.66 16.84 -14.40
C GLU A 353 -23.36 15.64 -13.77
N VAL A 354 -23.00 15.29 -12.55
CA VAL A 354 -23.64 14.25 -11.76
C VAL A 354 -24.16 14.90 -10.49
N GLU A 355 -25.48 14.95 -10.37
CA GLU A 355 -26.22 15.41 -9.20
C GLU A 355 -26.65 14.19 -8.36
N ASP A 356 -26.40 14.23 -7.06
CA ASP A 356 -26.92 13.29 -6.05
C ASP A 356 -28.19 13.90 -5.42
N ASN A 357 -29.19 13.09 -5.04
CA ASN A 357 -30.41 13.63 -4.41
C ASN A 357 -30.26 13.87 -2.88
N GLY A 358 -29.05 14.17 -2.42
CA GLY A 358 -28.83 14.83 -1.13
C GLY A 358 -28.99 13.96 0.13
N LEU A 359 -28.57 12.69 0.10
CA LEU A 359 -28.61 11.81 1.29
C LEU A 359 -27.65 12.21 2.41
N PHE A 360 -26.62 13.01 2.10
CA PHE A 360 -25.77 13.65 3.09
C PHE A 360 -25.81 15.17 2.95
N PRO A 361 -26.73 15.88 3.64
CA PRO A 361 -26.34 17.18 4.16
C PRO A 361 -25.02 17.00 4.93
N HIS A 362 -24.04 17.88 4.68
CA HIS A 362 -22.67 17.84 5.21
C HIS A 362 -22.53 17.95 6.76
N SER A 363 -23.55 17.58 7.53
CA SER A 363 -23.69 17.89 8.95
C SER A 363 -24.54 16.87 9.75
N SER A 364 -24.66 15.60 9.34
CA SER A 364 -25.39 14.60 10.14
C SER A 364 -24.57 14.15 11.35
N GLU A 365 -25.05 14.53 12.54
CA GLU A 365 -24.39 14.43 13.85
C GLU A 365 -24.12 12.97 14.36
N ASP A 366 -24.39 11.95 13.53
CA ASP A 366 -24.31 10.52 13.89
C ASP A 366 -23.02 9.81 13.44
N PHE A 367 -22.28 10.39 12.50
CA PHE A 367 -20.94 9.91 12.11
C PHE A 367 -19.91 10.64 12.97
N GLY A 368 -19.14 9.91 13.77
CA GLY A 368 -18.15 10.51 14.66
C GLY A 368 -17.07 11.29 13.90
N ASP A 369 -16.50 12.30 14.57
CA ASP A 369 -15.42 13.17 14.04
C ASP A 369 -14.18 12.38 13.53
N ASP A 370 -14.05 11.12 13.96
CA ASP A 370 -12.96 10.20 13.63
C ASP A 370 -13.05 9.59 12.20
N PHE A 371 -13.78 10.22 11.28
CA PHE A 371 -13.93 9.72 9.90
C PHE A 371 -13.80 10.81 8.83
N SER A 372 -12.69 10.82 8.09
CA SER A 372 -12.53 11.68 6.91
C SER A 372 -13.19 11.06 5.68
N THR A 373 -14.13 11.75 5.01
CA THR A 373 -14.60 11.36 3.67
C THR A 373 -13.65 11.89 2.61
N LEU A 374 -12.81 11.03 2.02
CA LEU A 374 -11.95 11.40 0.89
C LEU A 374 -12.71 11.30 -0.46
N VAL A 375 -13.69 10.39 -0.55
CA VAL A 375 -14.56 10.08 -1.72
C VAL A 375 -15.88 9.51 -1.15
N ASN A 376 -17.10 9.79 -1.61
CA ASN A 376 -17.64 10.92 -2.38
C ASN A 376 -19.14 11.11 -2.01
N PRO A 377 -19.57 12.25 -1.41
CA PRO A 377 -20.99 12.60 -1.26
C PRO A 377 -21.24 13.99 -1.87
N THR A 378 -21.12 14.14 -3.19
CA THR A 378 -21.16 15.46 -3.84
C THR A 378 -22.51 15.75 -4.49
N ASP A 379 -23.14 16.85 -4.07
CA ASP A 379 -24.30 17.46 -4.75
C ASP A 379 -24.00 17.82 -6.22
N ASN A 380 -22.73 17.93 -6.65
CA ASN A 380 -22.33 18.19 -8.04
C ASN A 380 -20.91 17.69 -8.36
N LEU A 381 -20.77 16.69 -9.22
CA LEU A 381 -19.50 16.24 -9.80
C LEU A 381 -19.46 16.53 -11.31
N LEU A 382 -18.44 17.26 -11.77
CA LEU A 382 -18.22 17.54 -13.19
C LEU A 382 -17.14 16.62 -13.79
N ILE A 383 -17.45 15.98 -14.91
CA ILE A 383 -16.60 15.02 -15.61
C ILE A 383 -16.47 15.45 -17.08
N ALA A 384 -15.28 15.78 -17.54
CA ALA A 384 -15.02 16.03 -18.95
C ALA A 384 -14.88 14.72 -19.74
N THR A 385 -15.43 14.67 -20.95
CA THR A 385 -15.15 13.58 -21.90
C THR A 385 -13.86 13.84 -22.69
N ASP A 386 -13.26 12.77 -23.21
CA ASP A 386 -12.12 12.84 -24.11
C ASP A 386 -12.50 13.30 -25.54
N GLU A 387 -11.54 13.27 -26.46
CA GLU A 387 -11.75 13.56 -27.88
C GLU A 387 -12.72 12.57 -28.58
N ASN A 388 -12.91 11.39 -28.02
CA ASN A 388 -13.85 10.37 -28.48
C ASN A 388 -15.23 10.50 -27.80
N GLY A 389 -15.47 11.54 -27.01
CA GLY A 389 -16.73 11.73 -26.29
C GLY A 389 -16.93 10.71 -25.17
N THR A 390 -15.87 10.04 -24.71
CA THR A 390 -15.93 9.03 -23.64
C THR A 390 -15.48 9.60 -22.30
N ALA A 391 -16.13 9.18 -21.23
CA ALA A 391 -15.75 9.49 -19.85
C ALA A 391 -16.00 8.28 -18.94
N SER A 392 -15.41 8.29 -17.75
CA SER A 392 -15.69 7.28 -16.72
C SER A 392 -15.60 7.84 -15.31
N THR A 393 -16.48 7.39 -14.43
CA THR A 393 -16.46 7.74 -13.00
C THR A 393 -16.89 6.57 -12.12
N TRP A 394 -16.56 6.60 -10.83
CA TRP A 394 -17.09 5.69 -9.82
C TRP A 394 -18.18 6.39 -9.01
N LEU A 395 -19.41 5.90 -9.08
CA LEU A 395 -20.53 6.38 -8.26
C LEU A 395 -20.86 5.35 -7.18
N THR A 396 -21.31 5.83 -6.01
CA THR A 396 -21.61 4.99 -4.84
C THR A 396 -23.08 4.56 -4.87
N GLU A 397 -23.36 3.26 -4.85
CA GLU A 397 -24.71 2.70 -4.70
C GLU A 397 -25.18 2.74 -3.25
N LYS A 398 -24.28 2.39 -2.31
CA LYS A 398 -24.64 2.19 -0.91
C LYS A 398 -23.46 2.48 0.01
N LEU A 399 -23.73 3.12 1.15
CA LEU A 399 -22.87 3.09 2.32
C LEU A 399 -23.44 2.08 3.31
N THR A 400 -22.69 1.00 3.60
CA THR A 400 -22.90 0.21 4.80
C THR A 400 -21.97 0.73 5.89
N TYR A 401 -22.53 1.22 6.99
CA TYR A 401 -21.81 1.62 8.19
C TYR A 401 -22.00 0.55 9.28
N ALA A 402 -20.92 -0.11 9.68
CA ALA A 402 -20.94 -1.12 10.71
C ALA A 402 -20.21 -0.60 11.95
N LYS A 403 -20.96 -0.48 13.05
CA LYS A 403 -20.53 0.14 14.31
C LYS A 403 -20.20 -0.91 15.36
N SER A 404 -19.08 -0.73 16.05
CA SER A 404 -18.65 -1.52 17.20
C SER A 404 -19.61 -1.40 18.38
N SER A 405 -20.47 -2.41 18.49
CA SER A 405 -21.29 -2.67 19.66
C SER A 405 -21.42 -4.18 19.87
N SER A 406 -22.08 -4.61 20.93
CA SER A 406 -22.35 -6.04 21.19
C SER A 406 -23.87 -6.26 21.30
N PRO A 407 -24.52 -6.82 20.25
CA PRO A 407 -23.98 -7.15 18.92
C PRO A 407 -23.61 -5.91 18.11
N ALA A 408 -22.82 -6.08 17.04
CA ALA A 408 -22.51 -4.99 16.11
C ALA A 408 -23.80 -4.48 15.45
N VAL A 409 -23.96 -3.17 15.36
CA VAL A 409 -25.11 -2.56 14.67
C VAL A 409 -24.66 -2.13 13.28
N VAL A 410 -25.38 -2.61 12.27
CA VAL A 410 -25.15 -2.29 10.87
C VAL A 410 -26.27 -1.36 10.40
N TYR A 411 -25.87 -0.25 9.79
CA TYR A 411 -26.75 0.73 9.16
C TYR A 411 -26.45 0.72 7.66
N ASP A 412 -27.47 0.49 6.84
CA ASP A 412 -27.39 0.61 5.39
C ASP A 412 -28.03 1.93 4.96
N TYR A 413 -27.30 2.69 4.15
CA TYR A 413 -27.71 3.94 3.52
C TYR A 413 -27.60 3.76 2.00
N ASP A 414 -28.70 3.40 1.37
CA ASP A 414 -28.80 3.31 -0.10
C ASP A 414 -28.77 4.71 -0.70
N PHE A 415 -27.90 4.97 -1.67
CA PHE A 415 -27.91 6.19 -2.46
C PHE A 415 -29.07 6.15 -3.45
N SER A 416 -29.78 7.26 -3.54
CA SER A 416 -30.88 7.46 -4.49
C SER A 416 -30.40 7.65 -5.92
N ASP A 417 -31.29 7.49 -6.90
CA ASP A 417 -30.98 7.54 -8.33
C ASP A 417 -30.28 8.85 -8.75
N TYR A 418 -29.03 8.79 -9.19
CA TYR A 418 -28.27 9.97 -9.63
C TYR A 418 -28.90 10.59 -10.87
N GLU A 419 -28.95 11.93 -10.97
CA GLU A 419 -29.21 12.59 -12.26
C GLU A 419 -27.89 12.92 -12.95
N LEU A 420 -27.65 12.30 -14.12
CA LEU A 420 -26.49 12.59 -14.95
C LEU A 420 -26.93 13.50 -16.10
N ILE A 421 -26.37 14.70 -16.17
CA ILE A 421 -26.69 15.73 -17.17
C ILE A 421 -25.48 15.94 -18.08
N ALA A 422 -25.57 15.45 -19.31
CA ALA A 422 -24.60 15.80 -20.35
C ALA A 422 -24.90 17.21 -20.89
N ARG A 423 -23.88 18.06 -20.97
CA ARG A 423 -23.97 19.45 -21.45
C ARG A 423 -22.99 19.73 -22.59
N SER A 424 -23.46 20.49 -23.57
CA SER A 424 -22.69 21.16 -24.63
C SER A 424 -23.28 22.56 -24.86
N TRP A 425 -22.62 23.39 -25.69
CA TRP A 425 -22.89 24.84 -25.86
C TRP A 425 -24.36 25.28 -25.86
N ASP A 426 -25.27 24.57 -26.53
CA ASP A 426 -26.71 24.88 -26.55
C ASP A 426 -27.61 23.62 -26.40
N ALA A 427 -27.06 22.50 -25.92
CA ALA A 427 -27.79 21.25 -25.80
C ALA A 427 -27.44 20.49 -24.53
N ASN A 428 -28.48 20.05 -23.81
CA ASN A 428 -28.39 19.13 -22.70
C ASN A 428 -29.19 17.84 -22.95
N ALA A 429 -28.82 16.79 -22.24
CA ALA A 429 -29.60 15.56 -22.10
C ALA A 429 -29.35 15.00 -20.70
N SER A 430 -30.40 14.63 -19.97
CA SER A 430 -30.27 14.01 -18.65
C SER A 430 -30.80 12.58 -18.62
N ILE A 431 -30.21 11.77 -17.75
CA ILE A 431 -30.59 10.39 -17.48
C ILE A 431 -30.57 10.19 -15.96
N THR A 432 -31.69 9.74 -15.41
CA THR A 432 -31.79 9.23 -14.04
C THR A 432 -31.19 7.81 -13.98
N LEU A 433 -30.19 7.61 -13.11
CA LEU A 433 -29.42 6.38 -12.98
C LEU A 433 -29.62 5.77 -11.59
N ASN A 434 -30.49 4.78 -11.52
CA ASN A 434 -30.60 3.88 -10.37
C ASN A 434 -29.40 2.91 -10.37
N LEU A 435 -28.68 2.81 -9.26
CA LEU A 435 -27.55 1.88 -9.10
C LEU A 435 -27.92 0.57 -8.38
N THR A 436 -29.13 0.47 -7.82
CA THR A 436 -29.57 -0.62 -6.95
C THR A 436 -29.51 -1.97 -7.66
N GLY A 437 -28.74 -2.91 -7.10
CA GLY A 437 -28.66 -4.28 -7.60
C GLY A 437 -27.84 -4.44 -8.89
N HIS A 438 -27.12 -3.41 -9.33
CA HIS A 438 -26.06 -3.56 -10.33
C HIS A 438 -24.84 -4.25 -9.69
N HIS A 439 -24.12 -5.05 -10.49
CA HIS A 439 -22.93 -5.80 -10.05
C HIS A 439 -21.78 -5.69 -11.06
N SER A 440 -21.81 -4.66 -11.90
CA SER A 440 -20.90 -4.48 -13.03
C SER A 440 -20.81 -3.03 -13.45
N THR A 441 -19.79 -2.72 -14.24
CA THR A 441 -19.71 -1.51 -15.05
C THR A 441 -21.04 -1.22 -15.77
N ILE A 442 -21.51 0.03 -15.70
CA ILE A 442 -22.78 0.49 -16.26
C ILE A 442 -22.49 1.44 -17.44
N PRO A 443 -22.86 1.10 -18.68
CA PRO A 443 -22.76 2.01 -19.81
C PRO A 443 -23.95 2.97 -19.84
N VAL A 444 -23.66 4.27 -19.91
CA VAL A 444 -24.62 5.37 -20.13
C VAL A 444 -24.26 6.03 -21.46
N SER A 445 -25.26 6.49 -22.21
CA SER A 445 -25.02 7.11 -23.52
C SER A 445 -25.97 8.27 -23.77
N PHE A 446 -25.38 9.41 -24.14
CA PHE A 446 -26.08 10.66 -24.42
C PHE A 446 -25.95 11.02 -25.89
N THR A 447 -27.05 11.44 -26.50
CA THR A 447 -27.04 12.06 -27.84
C THR A 447 -27.47 13.51 -27.68
N LEU A 448 -26.52 14.43 -27.88
CA LEU A 448 -26.75 15.87 -27.78
C LEU A 448 -27.16 16.41 -29.15
N ASN A 449 -28.26 17.17 -29.20
CA ASN A 449 -28.73 17.85 -30.40
C ASN A 449 -27.97 19.18 -30.59
N VAL A 450 -26.68 19.10 -30.89
CA VAL A 450 -25.82 20.27 -31.11
C VAL A 450 -26.24 20.98 -32.40
N PRO A 451 -26.48 22.31 -32.40
CA PRO A 451 -26.78 23.04 -33.63
C PRO A 451 -25.75 22.76 -34.74
N THR A 452 -26.21 22.40 -35.94
CA THR A 452 -25.33 22.17 -37.11
C THR A 452 -24.65 23.43 -37.62
N VAL A 453 -25.04 24.59 -37.08
CA VAL A 453 -24.41 25.89 -37.27
C VAL A 453 -23.96 26.36 -35.90
N LEU A 454 -22.65 26.35 -35.66
CA LEU A 454 -22.07 26.98 -34.47
C LEU A 454 -22.38 28.49 -34.52
N PRO A 455 -22.71 29.14 -33.38
CA PRO A 455 -22.84 30.60 -33.35
C PRO A 455 -21.53 31.23 -33.83
N GLY A 456 -21.65 32.13 -34.82
CA GLY A 456 -20.52 32.74 -35.53
C GLY A 456 -19.81 33.82 -34.73
N CYS A 457 -19.29 33.47 -33.56
CA CYS A 457 -18.50 34.35 -32.71
C CYS A 457 -17.09 34.53 -33.28
N THR A 458 -16.48 35.70 -33.07
CA THR A 458 -15.02 35.83 -33.18
C THR A 458 -14.34 35.08 -32.03
N ILE A 459 -13.08 34.66 -32.22
CA ILE A 459 -12.32 33.96 -31.17
C ILE A 459 -12.23 34.80 -29.88
N SER A 460 -12.20 36.14 -29.96
CA SER A 460 -12.27 36.99 -28.77
C SER A 460 -13.62 36.92 -28.06
N GLU A 461 -14.74 36.91 -28.78
CA GLU A 461 -16.10 36.79 -28.20
C GLU A 461 -16.37 35.39 -27.65
N MET A 462 -15.64 34.36 -28.08
CA MET A 462 -15.65 33.01 -27.48
C MET A 462 -14.82 32.90 -26.21
N LEU A 463 -13.98 33.89 -25.92
CA LEU A 463 -13.01 33.88 -24.82
C LEU A 463 -13.26 34.98 -23.77
N ASP A 464 -14.18 35.92 -24.03
CA ASP A 464 -14.74 36.88 -23.08
C ASP A 464 -15.91 36.20 -22.34
N LEU A 465 -15.57 35.39 -21.32
CA LEU A 465 -16.50 34.50 -20.63
C LEU A 465 -17.26 35.19 -19.49
N ASN A 466 -16.76 36.33 -19.03
CA ASN A 466 -17.46 37.19 -18.06
C ASN A 466 -18.28 38.33 -18.72
N ASN A 467 -18.16 38.53 -20.05
CA ASN A 467 -18.85 39.55 -20.85
C ASN A 467 -18.49 41.00 -20.43
N ASP A 468 -17.22 41.24 -20.06
CA ASP A 468 -16.68 42.56 -19.73
C ASP A 468 -16.05 43.32 -20.91
N GLY A 469 -15.89 42.64 -22.06
CA GLY A 469 -15.36 43.21 -23.30
C GLY A 469 -13.85 43.06 -23.48
N ASN A 470 -13.16 42.40 -22.55
CA ASN A 470 -11.74 42.04 -22.66
C ASN A 470 -11.59 40.50 -22.73
N ASN A 471 -10.37 40.04 -22.99
CA ASN A 471 -9.98 38.64 -22.85
C ASN A 471 -8.78 38.65 -21.90
N ASP A 472 -9.03 38.33 -20.64
CA ASP A 472 -8.08 38.59 -19.56
C ASP A 472 -7.87 37.37 -18.63
N ILE A 473 -7.19 37.61 -17.50
CA ILE A 473 -6.83 36.54 -16.58
C ILE A 473 -8.03 35.95 -15.83
N LEU A 474 -9.15 36.67 -15.72
CA LEU A 474 -10.43 36.18 -15.18
C LEU A 474 -11.08 35.19 -16.14
N ASP A 475 -11.06 35.43 -17.45
CA ASP A 475 -11.57 34.46 -18.43
C ASP A 475 -10.74 33.18 -18.45
N ALA A 476 -9.41 33.33 -18.44
CA ALA A 476 -8.50 32.20 -18.29
C ALA A 476 -8.74 31.43 -16.97
N LEU A 477 -9.10 32.14 -15.88
CA LEU A 477 -9.53 31.55 -14.62
C LEU A 477 -10.93 30.92 -14.69
N ILE A 478 -11.84 31.38 -15.54
CA ILE A 478 -13.14 30.73 -15.78
C ILE A 478 -12.91 29.42 -16.54
N VAL A 479 -12.07 29.42 -17.59
CA VAL A 479 -11.67 28.17 -18.29
C VAL A 479 -10.97 27.21 -17.33
N LEU A 480 -9.99 27.68 -16.56
CA LEU A 480 -9.33 26.85 -15.55
C LEU A 480 -10.30 26.34 -14.48
N LYS A 481 -11.26 27.15 -14.00
CA LYS A 481 -12.28 26.71 -13.03
C LYS A 481 -13.35 25.80 -13.62
N TYR A 482 -13.64 25.90 -14.91
CA TYR A 482 -14.49 24.95 -15.65
C TYR A 482 -13.78 23.60 -15.78
N ILE A 483 -12.45 23.61 -15.92
CA ILE A 483 -11.57 22.43 -15.89
C ILE A 483 -11.33 21.92 -14.46
N THR A 484 -11.39 22.76 -13.41
CA THR A 484 -11.06 22.39 -12.01
C THR A 484 -12.20 22.50 -10.99
N GLY A 485 -13.46 22.66 -11.42
CA GLY A 485 -14.67 22.58 -10.58
C GLY A 485 -14.79 23.59 -9.42
N LYS A 486 -14.72 24.92 -9.67
CA LYS A 486 -15.10 25.93 -8.65
C LYS A 486 -16.13 26.93 -9.15
N GLN A 487 -17.21 27.08 -8.37
CA GLN A 487 -18.41 27.86 -8.70
C GLN A 487 -18.12 29.33 -9.01
N VAL A 488 -18.81 29.85 -10.02
CA VAL A 488 -18.95 31.28 -10.37
C VAL A 488 -20.41 31.48 -10.76
N ASP A 489 -21.02 32.56 -10.28
CA ASP A 489 -22.40 32.93 -10.60
C ASP A 489 -22.42 33.73 -11.91
N LEU A 490 -23.17 33.26 -12.92
CA LEU A 490 -23.14 33.78 -14.29
C LEU A 490 -24.51 34.33 -14.70
N GLU A 491 -24.97 35.40 -14.05
CA GLU A 491 -26.30 35.99 -14.31
C GLU A 491 -26.47 36.66 -15.70
N ASN A 492 -25.41 36.81 -16.54
CA ASN A 492 -25.52 37.54 -17.81
C ASN A 492 -24.62 37.00 -18.96
N SER A 493 -24.93 35.81 -19.49
CA SER A 493 -24.40 35.39 -20.79
C SER A 493 -25.15 36.05 -21.96
N LYS A 494 -24.44 36.30 -23.07
CA LYS A 494 -24.93 37.12 -24.19
C LYS A 494 -25.47 36.24 -25.32
N ASN A 495 -26.76 36.35 -25.62
CA ASN A 495 -27.36 35.64 -26.75
C ASN A 495 -26.77 36.11 -28.09
N CYS A 496 -26.11 35.19 -28.80
CA CYS A 496 -25.53 35.43 -30.12
C CYS A 496 -26.62 35.44 -31.21
N THR A 497 -26.41 36.20 -32.29
CA THR A 497 -27.37 36.29 -33.41
C THR A 497 -26.87 35.53 -34.64
N ALA A 498 -27.77 34.76 -35.26
CA ALA A 498 -27.44 33.93 -36.41
C ALA A 498 -27.23 34.77 -37.68
N VAL A 499 -26.17 34.48 -38.43
CA VAL A 499 -25.95 34.97 -39.79
C VAL A 499 -25.95 33.76 -40.73
N GLY A 500 -26.88 33.75 -41.68
CA GLY A 500 -26.96 32.70 -42.71
C GLY A 500 -25.95 32.93 -43.84
N PHE A 501 -25.53 31.83 -44.48
CA PHE A 501 -24.81 31.82 -45.75
C PHE A 501 -25.73 32.11 -46.93
#